data_AF-A0A917Q884-F1
#
_entry.id   AF-A0A917Q884-F1
#
_cell.length_a   1.000
_cell.length_b   1.000
_cell.length_c   1.000
_cell.angle_alpha   90.00
_cell.angle_beta   90.00
_cell.angle_gamma   90.00
#
_symmetry.space_group_name_H-M   'P 1'
#
loop_
_entity.id
_entity.type
_entity.pdbx_description
1 polymer ?
#
loop_
_entity_poly.entity_id
_entity_poly.type
_entity_poly.pdbx_seq_one_letter_code
_entity_poly.pdbx_strand_id
1 'polypeptide(L)'
;MLPTFPRAGALPGFLAVAALLVAAPALAQTGAGGGTGEAVAPEGPPAVESAPFSQEDAARRFAPAADLDWRTLEDLDAQTYVDRLANLDAFVMRASELVLSRDPRERTTNVARDILAAHEAGRGVAAQTLPESAAAGLLTREDADILAALEDETRAIVFEEAYIDAMIEAHREAIALTSFYRRFGSEDDVREFARLVLPMLEASLYQAVTIRQELVAEFIAARGGGEER
;
A
#
# COMPACT_ATOMS: atom_id res chain seq x y z
N MET A 1 -3.74 31.91 46.24
CA MET A 1 -4.80 32.11 45.24
C MET A 1 -4.40 31.34 43.99
N LEU A 2 -5.05 30.21 43.74
CA LEU A 2 -4.87 29.34 42.57
C LEU A 2 -6.09 29.52 41.67
N PRO A 3 -5.94 29.68 40.34
CA PRO A 3 -7.07 29.59 39.43
C PRO A 3 -7.32 28.14 39.00
N THR A 4 -8.59 27.78 39.10
CA THR A 4 -9.30 26.55 38.75
C THR A 4 -9.35 26.27 37.24
N PHE A 5 -9.16 25.00 36.85
CA PHE A 5 -9.46 24.45 35.53
C PHE A 5 -10.96 24.11 35.38
N PRO A 6 -11.59 24.33 34.22
CA PRO A 6 -12.86 23.69 33.87
C PRO A 6 -12.67 22.32 33.20
N ARG A 7 -13.65 21.43 33.43
CA ARG A 7 -13.72 20.03 32.99
C ARG A 7 -14.82 19.87 31.91
N ALA A 8 -14.51 19.07 30.89
CA ALA A 8 -15.36 18.22 30.03
C ALA A 8 -16.55 18.78 29.20
N GLY A 9 -16.51 18.46 27.89
CA GLY A 9 -17.67 18.29 26.98
C GLY A 9 -17.20 17.48 25.75
N ALA A 10 -17.51 16.19 25.65
CA ALA A 10 -18.61 15.60 24.88
C ALA A 10 -18.37 15.59 23.34
N LEU A 11 -18.01 14.42 22.81
CA LEU A 11 -17.93 14.08 21.38
C LEU A 11 -19.33 13.69 20.84
N PRO A 12 -19.67 14.07 19.59
CA PRO A 12 -20.52 13.27 18.71
C PRO A 12 -19.69 12.83 17.48
N GLY A 13 -19.94 11.74 16.77
CA GLY A 13 -20.98 10.72 16.79
C GLY A 13 -20.63 9.75 15.65
N PHE A 14 -20.80 8.45 15.88
CA PHE A 14 -20.61 7.40 14.90
C PHE A 14 -21.64 7.53 13.77
N LEU A 15 -21.19 7.53 12.51
CA LEU A 15 -22.04 7.31 11.35
C LEU A 15 -21.82 5.88 10.85
N ALA A 16 -22.81 5.04 11.13
CA ALA A 16 -22.99 3.73 10.53
C ALA A 16 -23.43 3.91 9.06
N VAL A 17 -22.76 3.23 8.13
CA VAL A 17 -23.26 3.09 6.75
C VAL A 17 -23.76 1.65 6.60
N ALA A 18 -25.05 1.55 6.32
CA ALA A 18 -25.83 0.33 6.17
C ALA A 18 -25.49 -0.39 4.86
N ALA A 19 -25.53 -1.72 4.92
CA ALA A 19 -25.46 -2.62 3.77
C ALA A 19 -26.72 -2.49 2.89
N LEU A 20 -26.53 -2.44 1.57
CA LEU A 20 -27.60 -2.65 0.60
C LEU A 20 -27.32 -3.94 -0.19
N LEU A 21 -28.05 -5.00 0.16
CA LEU A 21 -28.24 -6.16 -0.71
C LEU A 21 -29.18 -5.75 -1.85
N VAL A 22 -28.74 -5.93 -3.10
CA VAL A 22 -29.66 -5.92 -4.25
C VAL A 22 -29.80 -7.33 -4.78
N ALA A 23 -31.03 -7.85 -4.68
CA ALA A 23 -31.46 -9.12 -5.27
C ALA A 23 -31.63 -8.96 -6.78
N ALA A 24 -31.12 -9.92 -7.56
CA ALA A 24 -31.36 -10.03 -9.00
C ALA A 24 -32.69 -10.78 -9.27
N PRO A 25 -33.49 -10.39 -10.27
CA PRO A 25 -34.62 -11.19 -10.72
C PRO A 25 -34.17 -12.24 -11.74
N ALA A 26 -34.63 -13.47 -11.53
CA ALA A 26 -34.63 -14.52 -12.54
C ALA A 26 -35.82 -14.32 -13.49
N LEU A 27 -35.58 -14.33 -14.81
CA LEU A 27 -36.59 -14.65 -15.81
C LEU A 27 -35.99 -15.47 -16.96
N ALA A 28 -36.85 -16.30 -17.54
CA ALA A 28 -36.56 -17.52 -18.24
C ALA A 28 -36.35 -17.37 -19.76
N GLN A 29 -35.57 -18.33 -20.29
CA GLN A 29 -35.63 -19.04 -21.57
C GLN A 29 -36.68 -18.62 -22.62
N THR A 30 -36.23 -18.34 -23.84
CA THR A 30 -36.64 -18.90 -25.16
C THR A 30 -35.63 -18.32 -26.19
N GLY A 31 -35.20 -18.92 -27.30
CA GLY A 31 -35.60 -20.07 -28.10
C GLY A 31 -34.58 -20.23 -29.23
N ALA A 32 -34.56 -21.41 -29.87
CA ALA A 32 -33.64 -21.78 -30.94
C ALA A 32 -33.95 -21.07 -32.27
N GLY A 33 -32.89 -20.77 -33.04
CA GLY A 33 -32.97 -20.34 -34.44
C GLY A 33 -31.63 -20.56 -35.13
N GLY A 34 -31.54 -21.59 -35.97
CA GLY A 34 -30.36 -21.93 -36.74
C GLY A 34 -30.16 -21.00 -37.94
N GLY A 35 -28.89 -20.66 -38.20
CA GLY A 35 -28.43 -20.00 -39.41
C GLY A 35 -26.99 -20.41 -39.68
N THR A 36 -26.78 -21.23 -40.71
CA THR A 36 -25.47 -21.60 -41.23
C THR A 36 -24.88 -20.41 -41.98
N GLY A 37 -24.04 -19.63 -41.30
CA GLY A 37 -23.18 -18.61 -41.88
C GLY A 37 -21.73 -18.96 -41.55
N GLU A 38 -20.90 -19.00 -42.58
CA GLU A 38 -19.47 -19.32 -42.54
C GLU A 38 -18.74 -18.43 -41.52
N ALA A 39 -18.24 -19.06 -40.45
CA ALA A 39 -17.52 -18.37 -39.39
C ALA A 39 -16.11 -18.01 -39.87
N VAL A 40 -15.94 -16.77 -40.32
CA VAL A 40 -14.62 -16.13 -40.30
C VAL A 40 -14.29 -15.92 -38.82
N ALA A 41 -13.33 -16.70 -38.32
CA ALA A 41 -12.85 -16.58 -36.96
C ALA A 41 -12.42 -15.12 -36.69
N PRO A 42 -12.82 -14.49 -35.58
CA PRO A 42 -12.26 -13.21 -35.21
C PRO A 42 -10.76 -13.42 -35.00
N GLU A 43 -9.92 -12.68 -35.74
CA GLU A 43 -8.52 -12.54 -35.40
C GLU A 43 -8.45 -12.14 -33.94
N GLY A 44 -7.84 -13.01 -33.13
CA GLY A 44 -7.66 -12.76 -31.70
C GLY A 44 -6.95 -11.42 -31.49
N PRO A 45 -7.10 -10.80 -30.31
CA PRO A 45 -6.37 -9.58 -30.00
C PRO A 45 -4.87 -9.79 -30.28
N PRO A 46 -4.16 -8.77 -30.80
CA PRO A 46 -2.73 -8.90 -31.06
C PRO A 46 -2.05 -9.40 -29.79
N ALA A 47 -1.25 -10.46 -29.96
CA ALA A 47 -0.51 -11.10 -28.88
C ALA A 47 0.18 -10.02 -28.06
N VAL A 48 -0.25 -9.88 -26.81
CA VAL A 48 0.36 -8.97 -25.85
C VAL A 48 1.78 -9.50 -25.66
N GLU A 49 2.74 -8.85 -26.31
CA GLU A 49 4.15 -9.11 -26.10
C GLU A 49 4.41 -8.99 -24.59
N SER A 50 4.85 -10.11 -24.04
CA SER A 50 4.94 -10.40 -22.62
C SER A 50 5.57 -9.25 -21.84
N ALA A 51 4.85 -8.76 -20.83
CA ALA A 51 5.46 -8.02 -19.74
C ALA A 51 6.70 -8.80 -19.24
N PRO A 52 7.77 -8.12 -18.75
CA PRO A 52 9.03 -8.78 -18.39
C PRO A 52 8.92 -9.80 -17.24
N PHE A 53 7.73 -9.96 -16.67
CA PHE A 53 7.35 -10.97 -15.70
C PHE A 53 5.91 -11.40 -15.96
N SER A 54 5.59 -12.68 -15.72
CA SER A 54 4.22 -13.16 -15.88
C SER A 54 3.31 -12.53 -14.82
N GLN A 55 2.00 -12.45 -15.09
CA GLN A 55 1.03 -12.01 -14.07
C GLN A 55 1.10 -12.88 -12.80
N GLU A 56 1.52 -14.15 -12.92
CA GLU A 56 1.74 -15.05 -11.79
C GLU A 56 3.01 -14.70 -11.01
N ASP A 57 4.08 -14.24 -11.67
CA ASP A 57 5.31 -13.78 -11.03
C ASP A 57 5.12 -12.45 -10.30
N ALA A 58 4.37 -11.52 -10.92
CA ALA A 58 3.93 -10.30 -10.25
C ALA A 58 3.04 -10.63 -9.05
N ALA A 59 2.06 -11.51 -9.21
CA ALA A 59 1.17 -11.91 -8.12
C ALA A 59 1.90 -12.66 -7.00
N ARG A 60 2.97 -13.42 -7.28
CA ARG A 60 3.83 -14.03 -6.23
C ARG A 60 4.75 -13.02 -5.55
N ARG A 61 5.28 -12.04 -6.29
CA ARG A 61 6.19 -11.00 -5.75
C ARG A 61 5.48 -9.91 -4.98
N PHE A 62 4.24 -9.62 -5.34
CA PHE A 62 3.39 -8.61 -4.71
C PHE A 62 2.22 -9.23 -3.94
N ALA A 63 2.25 -10.56 -3.72
CA ALA A 63 1.41 -11.16 -2.71
C ALA A 63 1.73 -10.47 -1.38
N PRO A 64 0.72 -10.17 -0.55
CA PRO A 64 1.01 -9.69 0.79
C PRO A 64 1.98 -10.66 1.45
N ALA A 65 2.89 -10.16 2.27
CA ALA A 65 3.75 -10.92 3.15
C ALA A 65 2.85 -11.74 4.08
N ALA A 66 2.32 -12.82 3.54
CA ALA A 66 1.55 -13.85 4.20
C ALA A 66 2.43 -14.63 5.18
N ASP A 67 3.71 -14.27 5.25
CA ASP A 67 4.77 -14.89 6.03
C ASP A 67 5.29 -13.98 7.16
N LEU A 68 4.55 -12.95 7.60
CA LEU A 68 4.69 -12.55 9.01
C LEU A 68 4.12 -13.67 9.88
N ASP A 69 4.89 -14.76 10.02
CA ASP A 69 4.60 -15.82 10.97
C ASP A 69 4.49 -15.17 12.33
N TRP A 70 3.30 -15.21 12.94
CA TRP A 70 3.06 -14.64 14.26
C TRP A 70 4.08 -15.16 15.29
N ARG A 71 4.66 -16.36 15.09
CA ARG A 71 5.77 -16.89 15.89
C ARG A 71 7.06 -16.08 15.77
N THR A 72 7.32 -15.47 14.60
CA THR A 72 8.45 -14.52 14.43
C THR A 72 8.19 -13.18 15.11
N LEU A 73 6.93 -12.85 15.43
CA LEU A 73 6.60 -11.67 16.21
C LEU A 73 6.69 -11.93 17.72
N GLU A 74 6.42 -13.15 18.19
CA GLU A 74 6.48 -13.48 19.63
C GLU A 74 7.85 -13.20 20.26
N ASP A 75 8.93 -13.34 19.48
CA ASP A 75 10.31 -13.08 19.89
C ASP A 75 10.82 -11.69 19.43
N LEU A 76 9.92 -10.77 19.02
CA LEU A 76 10.30 -9.45 18.53
C LEU A 76 10.80 -8.55 19.67
N ASP A 77 12.11 -8.52 19.87
CA ASP A 77 12.75 -7.59 20.80
C ASP A 77 12.77 -6.15 20.27
N ALA A 78 13.08 -5.21 21.16
CA ALA A 78 13.10 -3.77 20.89
C ALA A 78 14.00 -3.38 19.73
N GLN A 79 15.23 -3.90 19.73
CA GLN A 79 16.23 -3.53 18.74
C GLN A 79 15.84 -4.10 17.38
N THR A 80 15.41 -5.37 17.33
CA THR A 80 14.93 -6.00 16.11
C THR A 80 13.71 -5.25 15.52
N TYR A 81 12.78 -4.80 16.35
CA TYR A 81 11.64 -3.99 15.89
C TYR A 81 12.09 -2.66 15.28
N VAL A 82 12.93 -1.90 16.00
CA VAL A 82 13.39 -0.59 15.55
C VAL A 82 14.22 -0.71 14.27
N ASP A 83 15.12 -1.70 14.18
CA ASP A 83 15.95 -1.93 13.00
C ASP A 83 15.11 -2.30 11.77
N ARG A 84 14.12 -3.19 11.94
CA ARG A 84 13.21 -3.55 10.83
C ARG A 84 12.41 -2.35 10.35
N LEU A 85 11.86 -1.56 11.26
CA LEU A 85 11.10 -0.38 10.89
C LEU A 85 11.97 0.68 10.21
N ALA A 86 13.22 0.86 10.68
CA ALA A 86 14.18 1.76 10.05
C ALA A 86 14.56 1.32 8.63
N ASN A 87 14.69 0.01 8.39
CA ASN A 87 14.98 -0.52 7.05
C ASN A 87 13.79 -0.30 6.09
N LEU A 88 12.56 -0.55 6.55
CA LEU A 88 11.34 -0.25 5.79
C LEU A 88 11.22 1.25 5.47
N ASP A 89 11.52 2.13 6.43
CA ASP A 89 11.60 3.59 6.22
C ASP A 89 12.62 3.93 5.12
N ALA A 90 13.80 3.31 5.17
CA ALA A 90 14.87 3.54 4.20
C ALA A 90 14.49 3.06 2.78
N PHE A 91 13.69 2.00 2.66
CA PHE A 91 13.12 1.55 1.39
C PHE A 91 12.06 2.52 0.86
N VAL A 92 11.05 2.83 1.68
CA VAL A 92 9.91 3.67 1.30
C VAL A 92 10.36 5.05 0.84
N MET A 93 11.32 5.65 1.55
CA MET A 93 11.83 6.96 1.16
C MET A 93 12.57 6.92 -0.17
N ARG A 94 13.46 5.94 -0.39
CA ARG A 94 14.20 5.82 -1.66
C ARG A 94 13.27 5.54 -2.84
N ALA A 95 12.28 4.65 -2.67
CA ALA A 95 11.29 4.37 -3.70
C ALA A 95 10.46 5.62 -4.02
N SER A 96 10.06 6.41 -3.02
CA SER A 96 9.32 7.65 -3.21
C SER A 96 10.18 8.73 -3.90
N GLU A 97 11.46 8.83 -3.56
CA GLU A 97 12.42 9.73 -4.24
C GLU A 97 12.60 9.34 -5.72
N LEU A 98 12.69 8.03 -6.01
CA LEU A 98 12.75 7.52 -7.38
C LEU A 98 11.51 7.94 -8.17
N VAL A 99 10.32 7.82 -7.59
CA VAL A 99 9.07 8.30 -8.21
C VAL A 99 9.16 9.78 -8.55
N LEU A 100 9.58 10.63 -7.61
CA LEU A 100 9.71 12.07 -7.86
C LEU A 100 10.76 12.38 -8.94
N SER A 101 11.82 11.58 -9.06
CA SER A 101 12.85 11.75 -10.09
C SER A 101 12.36 11.40 -11.51
N ARG A 102 11.32 10.56 -11.62
CA ARG A 102 10.75 10.08 -12.88
C ARG A 102 9.58 10.90 -13.39
N ASP A 103 9.07 11.80 -12.56
CA ASP A 103 7.92 12.68 -12.86
C ASP A 103 6.74 11.95 -13.53
N PRO A 104 6.16 10.92 -12.86
CA PRO A 104 5.00 10.21 -13.39
C PRO A 104 3.75 11.10 -13.32
N ARG A 105 2.59 10.49 -13.53
CA ARG A 105 1.30 11.18 -13.40
C ARG A 105 1.20 11.90 -12.05
N GLU A 106 0.62 13.10 -12.08
CA GLU A 106 0.50 14.02 -10.92
C GLU A 106 -0.01 13.32 -9.66
N ARG A 107 -0.96 12.40 -9.81
CA ARG A 107 -1.54 11.65 -8.69
C ARG A 107 -0.52 10.77 -7.98
N THR A 108 0.31 10.03 -8.73
CA THR A 108 1.37 9.18 -8.17
C THR A 108 2.46 10.04 -7.52
N THR A 109 2.79 11.17 -8.14
CA THR A 109 3.71 12.17 -7.59
C THR A 109 3.20 12.74 -6.26
N ASN A 110 1.90 13.03 -6.13
CA ASN A 110 1.30 13.53 -4.89
C ASN A 110 1.37 12.49 -3.76
N VAL A 111 1.06 11.22 -4.05
CA VAL A 111 1.19 10.14 -3.07
C VAL A 111 2.64 9.98 -2.60
N ALA A 112 3.62 10.03 -3.50
CA ALA A 112 5.03 9.97 -3.10
C ALA A 112 5.46 11.15 -2.21
N ARG A 113 4.96 12.36 -2.47
CA ARG A 113 5.22 13.52 -1.60
C ARG A 113 4.59 13.35 -0.22
N ASP A 114 3.35 12.89 -0.17
CA ASP A 114 2.62 12.70 1.09
C ASP A 114 3.30 11.62 1.95
N ILE A 115 3.73 10.51 1.33
CA ILE A 115 4.51 9.46 1.99
C ILE A 115 5.82 10.02 2.54
N LEU A 116 6.62 10.74 1.74
CA LEU A 116 7.86 11.35 2.22
C LEU A 116 7.64 12.30 3.40
N ALA A 117 6.60 13.12 3.36
CA ALA A 117 6.27 14.03 4.44
C ALA A 117 5.87 13.28 5.72
N ALA A 118 5.10 12.19 5.60
CA ALA A 118 4.73 11.35 6.74
C ALA A 118 5.95 10.66 7.35
N HIS A 119 6.85 10.12 6.53
CA HIS A 119 8.08 9.47 7.00
C HIS A 119 9.04 10.46 7.70
N GLU A 120 9.19 11.67 7.18
CA GLU A 120 9.98 12.72 7.84
C GLU A 120 9.39 13.11 9.20
N ALA A 121 8.06 13.24 9.28
CA ALA A 121 7.40 13.47 10.57
C ALA A 121 7.61 12.29 11.54
N GLY A 122 7.61 11.05 11.04
CA GLY A 122 7.88 9.84 11.82
C GLY A 122 9.30 9.81 12.38
N ARG A 123 10.30 10.23 11.59
CA ARG A 123 11.67 10.45 12.06
C ARG A 123 11.76 11.51 13.15
N GLY A 124 10.94 12.57 13.03
CA GLY A 124 10.78 13.56 14.09
C GLY A 124 10.25 12.96 15.41
N VAL A 125 9.32 12.00 15.33
CA VAL A 125 8.86 11.23 16.51
C VAL A 125 10.00 10.36 17.06
N ALA A 126 10.68 9.60 16.20
CA ALA A 126 11.80 8.74 16.59
C ALA A 126 12.92 9.53 17.31
N ALA A 127 13.27 10.72 16.82
CA ALA A 127 14.26 11.58 17.44
C ALA A 127 13.86 12.07 18.85
N GLN A 128 12.56 12.16 19.13
CA GLN A 128 12.03 12.57 20.43
C GLN A 128 11.91 11.40 21.41
N THR A 129 11.52 10.21 20.94
CA THR A 129 11.22 9.05 21.79
C THR A 129 12.37 8.06 21.89
N LEU A 130 13.21 7.96 20.86
CA LEU A 130 14.31 7.00 20.72
C LEU A 130 15.60 7.68 20.20
N PRO A 131 16.14 8.69 20.90
CA PRO A 131 17.26 9.49 20.40
C PRO A 131 18.54 8.67 20.15
N GLU A 132 18.75 7.58 20.88
CA GLU A 132 19.90 6.69 20.72
C GLU A 132 19.73 5.69 19.57
N SER A 133 18.51 5.50 19.07
CA SER A 133 18.16 4.55 18.01
C SER A 133 17.74 5.23 16.70
N ALA A 134 17.84 6.56 16.61
CA ALA A 134 17.47 7.35 15.43
C ALA A 134 18.44 7.18 14.23
N ALA A 135 19.22 6.09 14.19
CA ALA A 135 20.09 5.79 13.07
C ALA A 135 19.26 5.53 11.80
N ALA A 136 19.73 6.03 10.66
CA ALA A 136 19.12 5.73 9.38
C ALA A 136 19.22 4.23 9.09
N GLY A 137 18.09 3.61 8.72
CA GLY A 137 18.08 2.21 8.33
C GLY A 137 18.88 1.93 7.05
N LEU A 138 19.15 0.66 6.83
CA LEU A 138 19.84 0.17 5.64
C LEU A 138 18.82 -0.53 4.74
N LEU A 139 19.03 -0.46 3.42
CA LEU A 139 18.27 -1.36 2.54
C LEU A 139 18.67 -2.79 2.87
N THR A 140 17.67 -3.63 3.11
CA THR A 140 17.90 -5.07 3.05
C THR A 140 18.24 -5.46 1.61
N ARG A 141 18.79 -6.66 1.42
CA ARG A 141 19.06 -7.16 0.06
C ARG A 141 17.77 -7.25 -0.76
N GLU A 142 16.68 -7.69 -0.13
CA GLU A 142 15.38 -7.82 -0.77
C GLU A 142 14.82 -6.46 -1.18
N ASP A 143 14.86 -5.47 -0.29
CA ASP A 143 14.44 -4.10 -0.60
C ASP A 143 15.28 -3.48 -1.73
N ALA A 144 16.58 -3.76 -1.74
CA ALA A 144 17.48 -3.30 -2.79
C ALA A 144 17.14 -3.94 -4.15
N ASP A 145 16.81 -5.22 -4.17
CA ASP A 145 16.39 -5.93 -5.39
C ASP A 145 15.04 -5.38 -5.90
N ILE A 146 14.10 -5.04 -5.01
CA ILE A 146 12.83 -4.39 -5.38
C ILE A 146 13.08 -3.00 -5.95
N LEU A 147 13.93 -2.20 -5.30
CA LEU A 147 14.27 -0.86 -5.78
C LEU A 147 14.94 -0.91 -7.15
N ALA A 148 15.88 -1.84 -7.37
CA ALA A 148 16.50 -2.05 -8.67
C ALA A 148 15.48 -2.45 -9.74
N ALA A 149 14.52 -3.32 -9.42
CA ALA A 149 13.45 -3.68 -10.35
C ALA A 149 12.55 -2.47 -10.71
N LEU A 150 12.27 -1.59 -9.75
CA LEU A 150 11.57 -0.33 -10.01
C LEU A 150 12.40 0.59 -10.91
N GLU A 151 13.72 0.67 -10.69
CA GLU A 151 14.66 1.44 -11.52
C GLU A 151 14.79 0.88 -12.94
N ASP A 152 14.63 -0.42 -13.15
CA ASP A 152 14.72 -1.03 -14.48
C ASP A 152 13.40 -0.95 -15.26
N GLU A 153 12.27 -0.68 -14.60
CA GLU A 153 10.98 -0.59 -15.28
C GLU A 153 10.88 0.67 -16.15
N THR A 154 10.64 0.48 -17.44
CA THR A 154 10.63 1.53 -18.46
C THR A 154 9.22 1.96 -18.86
N ARG A 155 8.21 1.13 -18.59
CA ARG A 155 6.81 1.44 -18.87
C ARG A 155 6.21 2.19 -17.70
N ALA A 156 5.89 3.47 -17.90
CA ALA A 156 5.34 4.35 -16.86
C ALA A 156 4.17 3.72 -16.07
N ILE A 157 3.19 3.13 -16.75
CA ILE A 157 2.05 2.49 -16.05
C ILE A 157 2.47 1.32 -15.14
N VAL A 158 3.42 0.49 -15.60
CA VAL A 158 3.89 -0.68 -14.83
C VAL A 158 4.76 -0.22 -13.66
N PHE A 159 5.58 0.81 -13.88
CA PHE A 159 6.38 1.44 -12.83
C PHE A 159 5.48 1.99 -11.71
N GLU A 160 4.44 2.75 -12.06
CA GLU A 160 3.52 3.32 -11.08
C GLU A 160 2.74 2.24 -10.32
N GLU A 161 2.28 1.19 -11.00
CA GLU A 161 1.60 0.06 -10.37
C GLU A 161 2.52 -0.68 -9.38
N ALA A 162 3.76 -0.98 -9.80
CA ALA A 162 4.74 -1.66 -8.97
C ALA A 162 5.16 -0.82 -7.76
N TYR A 163 5.33 0.49 -7.93
CA TYR A 163 5.60 1.41 -6.82
C TYR A 163 4.47 1.39 -5.79
N ILE A 164 3.22 1.55 -6.24
CA ILE A 164 2.07 1.57 -5.33
C ILE A 164 1.89 0.24 -4.61
N ASP A 165 2.09 -0.90 -5.29
CA ASP A 165 2.04 -2.21 -4.66
C ASP A 165 3.12 -2.37 -3.59
N ALA A 166 4.35 -1.91 -3.88
CA ALA A 166 5.43 -1.92 -2.91
C ALA A 166 5.15 -1.03 -1.69
N MET A 167 4.52 0.14 -1.89
CA MET A 167 4.11 1.01 -0.77
C MET A 167 3.04 0.35 0.09
N ILE A 168 2.05 -0.29 -0.52
CA ILE A 168 1.01 -1.01 0.23
C ILE A 168 1.65 -2.10 1.09
N GLU A 169 2.61 -2.84 0.55
CA GLU A 169 3.19 -3.97 1.26
C GLU A 169 4.10 -3.55 2.41
N ALA A 170 5.04 -2.63 2.15
CA ALA A 170 5.92 -2.10 3.19
C ALA A 170 5.12 -1.51 4.38
N HIS A 171 4.01 -0.82 4.10
CA HIS A 171 3.17 -0.25 5.16
C HIS A 171 2.34 -1.30 5.89
N ARG A 172 1.87 -2.37 5.23
CA ARG A 172 1.20 -3.48 5.91
C ARG A 172 2.13 -4.18 6.89
N GLU A 173 3.35 -4.46 6.46
CA GLU A 173 4.38 -5.03 7.33
C GLU A 173 4.67 -4.10 8.52
N ALA A 174 4.93 -2.82 8.25
CA ALA A 174 5.23 -1.82 9.28
C ALA A 174 4.09 -1.70 10.30
N ILE A 175 2.82 -1.72 9.85
CA ILE A 175 1.63 -1.69 10.72
C ILE A 175 1.55 -2.96 11.57
N ALA A 176 1.83 -4.14 11.00
CA ALA A 176 1.79 -5.39 11.74
C ALA A 176 2.86 -5.42 12.85
N LEU A 177 4.12 -5.10 12.51
CA LEU A 177 5.24 -4.99 13.45
C LEU A 177 4.92 -3.98 14.56
N THR A 178 4.50 -2.77 14.17
CA THR A 178 4.22 -1.67 15.10
C THR A 178 3.01 -1.96 15.98
N SER A 179 1.94 -2.54 15.44
CA SER A 179 0.76 -2.93 16.20
C SER A 179 1.07 -3.99 17.24
N PHE A 180 1.90 -4.98 16.87
CA PHE A 180 2.37 -6.00 17.79
C PHE A 180 3.23 -5.38 18.89
N TYR A 181 4.29 -4.65 18.52
CA TYR A 181 5.23 -4.10 19.48
C TYR A 181 4.57 -3.12 20.45
N ARG A 182 3.70 -2.22 19.97
CA ARG A 182 2.88 -1.33 20.81
C ARG A 182 2.15 -2.09 21.93
N ARG A 183 1.63 -3.28 21.63
CA ARG A 183 0.79 -4.08 22.53
C ARG A 183 1.58 -5.02 23.44
N PHE A 184 2.64 -5.63 22.92
CA PHE A 184 3.34 -6.74 23.57
C PHE A 184 4.83 -6.50 23.81
N GLY A 185 5.39 -5.40 23.33
CA GLY A 185 6.81 -5.07 23.49
C GLY A 185 7.23 -4.91 24.96
N SER A 186 8.51 -5.16 25.22
CA SER A 186 9.07 -5.12 26.58
C SER A 186 9.52 -3.73 27.02
N GLU A 187 9.91 -2.86 26.08
CA GLU A 187 10.48 -1.54 26.38
C GLU A 187 9.42 -0.44 26.27
N ASP A 188 9.21 0.32 27.35
CA ASP A 188 8.15 1.33 27.41
C ASP A 188 8.35 2.48 26.42
N ASP A 189 9.58 2.96 26.24
CA ASP A 189 9.88 4.06 25.30
C ASP A 189 9.65 3.64 23.84
N VAL A 190 9.99 2.39 23.50
CA VAL A 190 9.77 1.82 22.16
C VAL A 190 8.29 1.53 21.93
N ARG A 191 7.54 1.14 22.96
CA ARG A 191 6.08 1.04 22.91
C ARG A 191 5.40 2.39 22.70
N GLU A 192 5.89 3.44 23.34
CA GLU A 192 5.38 4.80 23.15
C GLU A 192 5.68 5.32 21.75
N PHE A 193 6.89 5.09 21.25
CA PHE A 193 7.24 5.31 19.85
C PHE A 193 6.26 4.59 18.91
N ALA A 194 6.07 3.27 19.08
CA ALA A 194 5.14 2.47 18.28
C ALA A 194 3.70 3.01 18.34
N ARG A 195 3.26 3.49 19.51
CA ARG A 195 1.93 4.12 19.68
C ARG A 195 1.79 5.41 18.88
N LEU A 196 2.84 6.22 18.81
CA LEU A 196 2.84 7.52 18.15
C LEU A 196 2.95 7.41 16.62
N VAL A 197 3.73 6.46 16.11
CA VAL A 197 3.92 6.30 14.65
C VAL A 197 2.84 5.48 13.96
N LEU A 198 2.14 4.59 14.68
CA LEU A 198 1.13 3.72 14.07
C LEU A 198 0.06 4.47 13.25
N PRO A 199 -0.55 5.57 13.73
CA PRO A 199 -1.56 6.30 12.94
C PRO A 199 -0.99 6.89 11.65
N MET A 200 0.31 7.19 11.62
CA MET A 200 0.99 7.73 10.45
C MET A 200 1.18 6.64 9.39
N LEU A 201 1.58 5.43 9.83
CA LEU A 201 1.68 4.26 8.95
C LEU A 201 0.32 3.88 8.36
N GLU A 202 -0.74 3.92 9.18
CA GLU A 202 -2.12 3.68 8.73
C GLU A 202 -2.59 4.70 7.69
N ALA A 203 -2.24 5.97 7.87
CA ALA A 203 -2.55 7.04 6.91
C ALA A 203 -1.83 6.85 5.57
N SER A 204 -0.53 6.52 5.59
CA SER A 204 0.24 6.25 4.36
C SER A 204 -0.28 5.01 3.62
N LEU A 205 -0.65 3.94 4.35
CA LEU A 205 -1.29 2.77 3.75
C LEU A 205 -2.62 3.15 3.08
N TYR A 206 -3.44 3.95 3.75
CA TYR A 206 -4.72 4.42 3.21
C TYR A 206 -4.51 5.16 1.88
N GLN A 207 -3.55 6.09 1.82
CA GLN A 207 -3.21 6.83 0.59
C GLN A 207 -2.80 5.88 -0.54
N ALA A 208 -1.91 4.92 -0.27
CA ALA A 208 -1.44 3.96 -1.27
C ALA A 208 -2.58 3.04 -1.78
N VAL A 209 -3.47 2.58 -0.90
CA VAL A 209 -4.63 1.77 -1.28
C VAL A 209 -5.63 2.58 -2.10
N THR A 210 -5.89 3.84 -1.73
CA THR A 210 -6.82 4.71 -2.46
C THR A 210 -6.37 4.92 -3.90
N ILE A 211 -5.10 5.30 -4.12
CA ILE A 211 -4.60 5.50 -5.48
C ILE A 211 -4.61 4.20 -6.28
N ARG A 212 -4.33 3.04 -5.66
CA ARG A 212 -4.43 1.75 -6.35
C ARG A 212 -5.83 1.49 -6.90
N GLN A 213 -6.85 1.77 -6.11
CA GLN A 213 -8.24 1.59 -6.53
C GLN A 213 -8.61 2.54 -7.67
N GLU A 214 -8.14 3.79 -7.61
CA GLU A 214 -8.36 4.78 -8.68
C GLU A 214 -7.68 4.38 -9.99
N LEU A 215 -6.45 3.87 -9.93
CA LEU A 215 -5.72 3.37 -11.11
C LEU A 215 -6.45 2.22 -11.79
N VAL A 216 -6.98 1.27 -11.00
CA VAL A 216 -7.78 0.15 -11.53
C VAL A 216 -9.08 0.67 -12.15
N ALA A 217 -9.76 1.62 -11.52
CA ALA A 217 -10.99 2.20 -12.06
C ALA A 217 -10.75 2.93 -13.40
N GLU A 218 -9.66 3.69 -13.51
CA GLU A 218 -9.25 4.36 -14.75
C GLU A 218 -8.98 3.35 -15.88
N PHE A 219 -8.27 2.26 -15.57
CA PHE A 219 -7.99 1.20 -16.53
C PHE A 219 -9.27 0.53 -17.06
N ILE A 220 -10.24 0.26 -16.17
CA ILE A 220 -11.55 -0.30 -16.56
C ILE A 220 -12.31 0.68 -17.44
N ALA A 221 -12.37 1.97 -17.06
CA ALA A 221 -13.05 3.00 -17.83
C ALA A 221 -12.45 3.18 -19.24
N ALA A 222 -11.12 3.14 -19.35
CA ALA A 222 -10.41 3.23 -20.64
C ALA A 222 -10.70 2.06 -21.58
N ARG A 223 -10.98 0.85 -21.05
CA ARG A 223 -11.37 -0.32 -21.84
C ARG A 223 -12.86 -0.36 -22.19
N GLY A 224 -13.74 0.14 -21.32
CA GLY A 224 -15.20 0.11 -21.53
C GLY A 224 -15.72 1.14 -22.53
N GLY A 225 -14.96 2.21 -22.83
CA GLY A 225 -15.35 3.26 -23.79
C GLY A 225 -15.13 2.93 -25.27
N GLY A 226 -14.73 1.69 -25.60
CA GLY A 226 -14.38 1.27 -26.97
C GLY A 226 -15.50 0.65 -27.80
N GLU A 227 -16.67 0.34 -27.22
CA GLU A 227 -17.75 -0.41 -27.91
C GLU A 227 -18.91 0.45 -28.48
N GLU A 228 -18.84 1.79 -28.46
CA GLU A 228 -19.89 2.67 -29.03
C GLU A 228 -19.45 3.55 -30.21
N ARG A 229 -18.78 3.00 -31.24
CA ARG A 229 -18.61 3.73 -32.52
C ARG A 229 -18.94 2.92 -33.76
#